data_AF-A0A1F9RHD7-F1
#
_entry.id   AF-A0A1F9RHD7-F1
#
_cell.length_a   1.000
_cell.length_b   1.000
_cell.length_c   1.000
_cell.angle_alpha   90.00
_cell.angle_beta   90.00
_cell.angle_gamma   90.00
#
_symmetry.space_group_name_H-M   'P 1'
#
loop_
_entity.id
_entity.type
_entity.pdbx_description
1 polymer ?
#
loop_
_entity_poly.entity_id
_entity_poly.type
_entity_poly.pdbx_seq_one_letter_code
_entity_poly.pdbx_strand_id
1 'polypeptide(L)'
;MLLFAVSALLLGSPIASSASGQATFLPPNDLSIPVDSPMAKGIVEAQFNKVLNTIEKIYKPIVAARGGVLQINRKWTDATVNASAQQSGKTYILNMYGGLARHETVTMDGFALVACHELGHHLGGAPKIGGWNPWASNEGQSDYYANLKCLRMVFADGDTKDFTHMSAGDEVAENACQAAFPKAEDQAICFRGAMAGKSVAYLFKALRNETVTPRFDTPDTKVQTTMLATHPPTQCRMDTYLQGSLCAQPVGAALSEKDPTVGTCTRSAGFPGGYRPLCWYKPANAAELLPPAARPFEVAEELAPSFGTLLNGHSW
;
A
#
# COMPACT_ATOMS: atom_id res chain seq x y z
N MET A 1 12.80 62.45 47.07
CA MET A 1 12.95 62.03 45.66
C MET A 1 13.05 60.51 45.63
N LEU A 2 11.93 59.81 45.38
CA LEU A 2 11.92 58.37 45.15
C LEU A 2 12.01 58.13 43.64
N LEU A 3 13.03 57.38 43.20
CA LEU A 3 13.16 56.89 41.82
C LEU A 3 12.66 55.44 41.78
N PHE A 4 11.67 55.18 40.92
CA PHE A 4 11.20 53.85 40.55
C PHE A 4 12.14 53.25 39.51
N ALA A 5 12.62 52.02 39.75
CA ALA A 5 13.29 51.20 38.74
C ALA A 5 12.31 50.12 38.24
N VAL A 6 12.01 50.13 36.94
CA VAL A 6 11.19 49.13 36.25
C VAL A 6 12.11 48.07 35.66
N SER A 7 12.05 46.84 36.19
CA SER A 7 12.68 45.67 35.57
C SER A 7 11.71 45.04 34.57
N ALA A 8 12.03 45.13 33.28
CA ALA A 8 11.31 44.41 32.23
C ALA A 8 11.79 42.95 32.19
N LEU A 9 10.92 42.01 32.60
CA LEU A 9 11.11 40.59 32.30
C LEU A 9 10.81 40.34 30.82
N LEU A 10 11.84 40.04 30.04
CA LEU A 10 11.70 39.48 28.71
C LEU A 10 11.28 38.00 28.83
N LEU A 11 9.99 37.74 28.68
CA LEU A 11 9.47 36.39 28.48
C LEU A 11 9.91 35.90 27.11
N GLY A 12 10.89 35.00 27.07
CA GLY A 12 11.24 34.25 25.87
C GLY A 12 10.06 33.35 25.48
N SER A 13 9.42 33.64 24.35
CA SER A 13 8.43 32.75 23.76
C SER A 13 9.08 31.38 23.46
N PRO A 14 8.45 30.25 23.80
CA PRO A 14 8.94 28.96 23.38
C PRO A 14 8.82 28.89 21.85
N ILE A 15 9.96 28.73 21.17
CA ILE A 15 10.00 28.37 19.76
C ILE A 15 9.35 26.99 19.67
N ALA A 16 8.12 26.93 19.15
CA ALA A 16 7.50 25.68 18.78
C ALA A 16 8.34 25.04 17.67
N SER A 17 9.07 23.97 18.00
CA SER A 17 9.69 23.12 16.98
C SER A 17 8.58 22.44 16.19
N SER A 18 8.33 22.90 14.97
CA SER A 18 7.50 22.17 14.02
C SER A 18 8.23 20.88 13.65
N ALA A 19 7.89 19.77 14.29
CA ALA A 19 8.37 18.45 13.95
C ALA A 19 7.84 18.06 12.55
N SER A 20 8.53 18.46 11.49
CA SER A 20 8.34 17.89 10.15
C SER A 20 9.03 16.53 10.11
N GLY A 21 8.45 15.54 10.78
CA GLY A 21 8.95 14.17 10.77
C GLY A 21 8.95 13.61 9.35
N GLN A 22 10.09 13.12 8.89
CA GLN A 22 10.26 12.44 7.61
C GLN A 22 9.94 10.95 7.78
N ALA A 23 9.06 10.41 6.93
CA ALA A 23 8.84 8.96 6.79
C ALA A 23 9.66 8.46 5.61
N THR A 24 10.33 7.31 5.72
CA THR A 24 11.19 6.75 4.68
C THR A 24 10.69 5.37 4.26
N PHE A 25 10.68 5.07 2.96
CA PHE A 25 10.15 3.82 2.42
C PHE A 25 10.85 2.56 2.96
N LEU A 26 12.19 2.62 2.96
CA LEU A 26 13.08 1.58 3.42
C LEU A 26 13.67 1.99 4.77
N PRO A 27 13.96 1.02 5.66
CA PRO A 27 14.85 1.25 6.78
C PRO A 27 16.18 1.88 6.32
N PRO A 28 16.91 2.56 7.22
CA PRO A 28 18.27 3.01 6.93
C PRO A 28 19.11 1.88 6.33
N ASN A 29 19.75 2.16 5.20
CA ASN A 29 20.56 1.20 4.47
C ASN A 29 21.66 1.95 3.69
N ASP A 30 22.75 1.24 3.40
CA ASP A 30 23.93 1.81 2.73
C ASP A 30 23.97 1.47 1.23
N LEU A 31 22.89 0.90 0.67
CA LEU A 31 22.86 0.58 -0.75
C LEU A 31 22.77 1.88 -1.57
N SER A 32 23.71 2.02 -2.50
CA SER A 32 23.85 3.18 -3.35
C SER A 32 24.05 2.74 -4.79
N ILE A 33 23.17 3.21 -5.69
CA ILE A 33 23.22 2.89 -7.12
C ILE A 33 23.31 4.22 -7.89
N PRO A 34 24.53 4.72 -8.16
CA PRO A 34 24.71 5.96 -8.90
C PRO A 34 24.31 5.80 -10.37
N VAL A 35 24.21 6.93 -11.07
CA VAL A 35 24.11 6.96 -12.54
C VAL A 35 25.32 6.21 -13.14
N ASP A 36 25.11 5.52 -14.26
CA ASP A 36 26.10 4.70 -14.96
C ASP A 36 26.67 3.50 -14.19
N SER A 37 26.11 3.18 -13.01
CA SER A 37 26.48 1.96 -12.28
C SER A 37 26.16 0.70 -13.10
N PRO A 38 27.04 -0.32 -13.15
CA PRO A 38 26.72 -1.61 -13.75
C PRO A 38 25.59 -2.37 -13.01
N MET A 39 25.25 -1.93 -11.79
CA MET A 39 24.10 -2.43 -11.04
C MET A 39 22.78 -1.74 -11.42
N ALA A 40 22.83 -0.68 -12.24
CA ALA A 40 21.64 0.05 -12.69
C ALA A 40 20.87 -0.74 -13.76
N LYS A 41 20.10 -1.73 -13.29
CA LYS A 41 19.32 -2.65 -14.15
C LYS A 41 17.80 -2.50 -13.96
N GLY A 42 17.37 -1.52 -13.16
CA GLY A 42 15.97 -1.14 -13.01
C GLY A 42 15.47 -0.25 -14.15
N ILE A 43 14.72 0.80 -13.81
CA ILE A 43 14.15 1.71 -14.80
C ILE A 43 15.13 2.83 -15.19
N VAL A 44 15.00 3.32 -16.42
CA VAL A 44 15.79 4.46 -16.93
C VAL A 44 15.15 5.81 -16.58
N GLU A 45 15.87 6.92 -16.74
CA GLU A 45 15.40 8.26 -16.36
C GLU A 45 14.08 8.66 -17.02
N ALA A 46 13.91 8.33 -18.31
CA ALA A 46 12.68 8.62 -19.04
C ALA A 46 11.48 7.89 -18.41
N GLN A 47 11.67 6.63 -18.00
CA GLN A 47 10.65 5.82 -17.33
C GLN A 47 10.37 6.34 -15.91
N PHE A 48 11.42 6.69 -15.15
CA PHE A 48 11.31 7.33 -13.85
C PHE A 48 10.45 8.60 -13.92
N ASN A 49 10.75 9.49 -14.86
CA ASN A 49 9.99 10.72 -15.05
C ASN A 49 8.57 10.45 -15.54
N LYS A 50 8.37 9.44 -16.40
CA LYS A 50 7.04 9.07 -16.87
C LYS A 50 6.14 8.62 -15.72
N VAL A 51 6.62 7.75 -14.84
CA VAL A 51 5.86 7.32 -13.66
C VAL A 51 5.46 8.52 -12.80
N LEU A 52 6.40 9.41 -12.48
CA LEU A 52 6.12 10.57 -11.63
C LEU A 52 5.21 11.61 -12.30
N ASN A 53 5.28 11.75 -13.64
CA ASN A 53 4.34 12.56 -14.40
C ASN A 53 2.90 12.04 -14.25
N THR A 54 2.70 10.72 -14.39
CA THR A 54 1.37 10.10 -14.22
C THR A 54 0.85 10.29 -12.80
N ILE A 55 1.69 10.06 -11.78
CA ILE A 55 1.31 10.28 -10.38
C ILE A 55 0.92 11.74 -10.17
N GLU A 56 1.73 12.70 -10.62
CA GLU A 56 1.44 14.13 -10.46
C GLU A 56 0.13 14.53 -11.18
N LYS A 57 -0.07 14.06 -12.42
CA LYS A 57 -1.30 14.29 -13.21
C LYS A 57 -2.55 13.89 -12.43
N ILE A 58 -2.54 12.71 -11.81
CA ILE A 58 -3.70 12.16 -11.09
C ILE A 58 -3.86 12.82 -9.71
N TYR A 59 -2.77 12.96 -8.96
CA TYR A 59 -2.84 13.26 -7.53
C TYR A 59 -2.74 14.73 -7.18
N LYS A 60 -2.16 15.57 -8.02
CA LYS A 60 -2.12 17.02 -7.79
C LYS A 60 -3.52 17.62 -7.62
N PRO A 61 -4.53 17.34 -8.48
CA PRO A 61 -5.88 17.86 -8.25
C PRO A 61 -6.56 17.24 -7.02
N ILE A 62 -6.29 15.97 -6.69
CA ILE A 62 -6.86 15.31 -5.50
C ILE A 62 -6.32 15.95 -4.21
N VAL A 63 -5.02 16.21 -4.15
CA VAL A 63 -4.38 16.88 -3.00
C VAL A 63 -4.86 18.33 -2.90
N ALA A 64 -4.98 19.04 -4.02
CA ALA A 64 -5.50 20.40 -4.06
C ALA A 64 -6.97 20.50 -3.57
N ALA A 65 -7.82 19.53 -3.94
CA ALA A 65 -9.20 19.46 -3.45
C ALA A 65 -9.30 19.26 -1.92
N ARG A 66 -8.24 18.75 -1.28
CA ARG A 66 -8.11 18.65 0.18
C ARG A 66 -7.41 19.87 0.82
N GLY A 67 -7.16 20.92 0.03
CA GLY A 67 -6.47 22.13 0.47
C GLY A 67 -4.95 21.96 0.64
N GLY A 68 -4.36 20.88 0.12
CA GLY A 68 -2.92 20.63 0.12
C GLY A 68 -2.23 21.06 -1.17
N VAL A 69 -0.90 20.95 -1.21
CA VAL A 69 -0.07 21.12 -2.40
C VAL A 69 0.81 19.90 -2.55
N LEU A 70 0.72 19.17 -3.66
CA LEU A 70 1.61 18.06 -3.94
C LEU A 70 2.92 18.57 -4.55
N GLN A 71 4.04 18.20 -3.94
CA GLN A 71 5.39 18.44 -4.43
C GLN A 71 6.12 17.10 -4.59
N ILE A 72 6.54 16.77 -5.81
CA ILE A 72 7.36 15.58 -6.07
C ILE A 72 8.78 16.02 -6.44
N ASN A 73 9.73 15.80 -5.53
CA ASN A 73 11.14 16.02 -5.74
C ASN A 73 11.74 14.83 -6.51
N ARG A 74 12.04 15.08 -7.78
CA ARG A 74 12.61 14.11 -8.73
C ARG A 74 14.12 14.07 -8.60
N LYS A 75 14.64 13.17 -7.78
CA LYS A 75 16.07 13.09 -7.43
C LYS A 75 16.78 12.02 -8.24
N TRP A 76 16.72 12.11 -9.57
CA TRP A 76 17.27 11.07 -10.46
C TRP A 76 18.78 10.83 -10.24
N THR A 77 19.59 11.88 -10.13
CA THR A 77 21.05 11.74 -9.94
C THR A 77 21.44 11.29 -8.53
N ASP A 78 20.50 11.29 -7.59
CA ASP A 78 20.73 10.84 -6.22
C ASP A 78 20.79 9.30 -6.19
N ALA A 79 21.88 8.78 -5.64
CA ALA A 79 22.20 7.36 -5.65
C ALA A 79 21.54 6.57 -4.52
N THR A 80 20.87 7.24 -3.58
CA THR A 80 20.20 6.58 -2.44
C THR A 80 19.13 5.59 -2.91
N VAL A 81 19.19 4.36 -2.39
CA VAL A 81 18.11 3.37 -2.51
C VAL A 81 17.09 3.59 -1.40
N ASN A 82 16.21 4.58 -1.60
CA ASN A 82 15.08 4.87 -0.72
C ASN A 82 14.01 5.72 -1.44
N ALA A 83 12.94 6.07 -0.73
CA ALA A 83 12.01 7.16 -1.00
C ALA A 83 11.59 7.76 0.35
N SER A 84 11.00 8.96 0.36
CA SER A 84 10.46 9.51 1.61
C SER A 84 9.32 10.49 1.41
N ALA A 85 8.48 10.57 2.43
CA ALA A 85 7.41 11.53 2.57
C ALA A 85 7.70 12.52 3.69
N GLN A 86 7.41 13.79 3.44
CA GLN A 86 7.52 14.87 4.42
C GLN A 86 6.31 15.78 4.30
N GLN A 87 5.82 16.32 5.42
CA GLN A 87 4.79 17.35 5.41
C GLN A 87 5.35 18.66 5.94
N SER A 88 5.16 19.73 5.17
CA SER A 88 5.50 21.10 5.58
C SER A 88 4.28 22.00 5.36
N GLY A 89 3.60 22.34 6.46
CA GLY A 89 2.31 23.03 6.38
C GLY A 89 1.30 22.23 5.55
N LYS A 90 0.86 22.83 4.44
CA LYS A 90 -0.08 22.21 3.49
C LYS A 90 0.62 21.45 2.35
N THR A 91 1.94 21.45 2.30
CA THR A 91 2.71 20.82 1.23
C THR A 91 2.99 19.36 1.58
N TYR A 92 2.60 18.46 0.68
CA TYR A 92 2.83 17.02 0.74
C TYR A 92 4.03 16.73 -0.16
N ILE A 93 5.17 16.45 0.44
CA ILE A 93 6.47 16.37 -0.24
C ILE A 93 6.86 14.91 -0.38
N LEU A 94 7.02 14.47 -1.62
CA LEU A 94 7.58 13.17 -1.97
C LEU A 94 9.02 13.37 -2.46
N ASN A 95 9.98 12.66 -1.88
CA ASN A 95 11.34 12.57 -2.40
C ASN A 95 11.55 11.20 -3.04
N MET A 96 11.72 11.21 -4.35
CA MET A 96 11.88 9.98 -5.14
C MET A 96 13.31 9.92 -5.66
N TYR A 97 14.10 8.99 -5.14
CA TYR A 97 15.53 8.89 -5.41
C TYR A 97 15.82 7.93 -6.57
N GLY A 98 16.78 8.29 -7.43
CA GLY A 98 17.11 7.49 -8.61
C GLY A 98 17.80 6.16 -8.27
N GLY A 99 18.50 6.09 -7.14
CA GLY A 99 19.12 4.84 -6.68
C GLY A 99 18.10 3.71 -6.54
N LEU A 100 16.95 4.00 -5.93
CA LEU A 100 15.84 3.04 -5.82
C LEU A 100 15.34 2.62 -7.21
N ALA A 101 15.12 3.59 -8.10
CA ALA A 101 14.60 3.32 -9.43
C ALA A 101 15.54 2.44 -10.27
N ARG A 102 16.85 2.53 -10.04
CA ARG A 102 17.87 1.75 -10.76
C ARG A 102 18.09 0.35 -10.21
N HIS A 103 17.48 -0.02 -9.09
CA HIS A 103 17.61 -1.38 -8.54
C HIS A 103 16.97 -2.42 -9.48
N GLU A 104 17.63 -3.56 -9.70
CA GLU A 104 17.25 -4.54 -10.73
C GLU A 104 15.86 -5.17 -10.56
N THR A 105 15.32 -5.16 -9.34
CA THR A 105 13.98 -5.67 -9.05
C THR A 105 12.88 -4.64 -9.28
N VAL A 106 13.23 -3.36 -9.49
CA VAL A 106 12.27 -2.25 -9.58
C VAL A 106 11.86 -2.03 -11.03
N THR A 107 10.56 -2.23 -11.28
CA THR A 107 9.89 -1.94 -12.55
C THR A 107 9.19 -0.59 -12.49
N MET A 108 8.59 -0.10 -13.58
CA MET A 108 7.77 1.11 -13.53
C MET A 108 6.55 0.93 -12.62
N ASP A 109 5.94 -0.25 -12.64
CA ASP A 109 4.84 -0.60 -11.72
C ASP A 109 5.31 -0.62 -10.26
N GLY A 110 6.46 -1.26 -9.99
CA GLY A 110 7.06 -1.26 -8.65
C GLY A 110 7.42 0.15 -8.17
N PHE A 111 7.97 0.98 -9.05
CA PHE A 111 8.30 2.37 -8.73
C PHE A 111 7.05 3.24 -8.49
N ALA A 112 5.98 3.02 -9.26
CA ALA A 112 4.68 3.63 -9.02
C ALA A 112 4.12 3.23 -7.65
N LEU A 113 4.29 1.97 -7.23
CA LEU A 113 3.90 1.52 -5.90
C LEU A 113 4.64 2.29 -4.81
N VAL A 114 5.95 2.49 -4.94
CA VAL A 114 6.73 3.27 -3.98
C VAL A 114 6.21 4.71 -3.89
N ALA A 115 5.98 5.38 -5.02
CA ALA A 115 5.40 6.73 -5.00
C ALA A 115 3.99 6.76 -4.36
N CYS A 116 3.18 5.73 -4.63
CA CYS A 116 1.87 5.55 -4.03
C CYS A 116 1.93 5.27 -2.52
N HIS A 117 2.96 4.58 -2.03
CA HIS A 117 3.22 4.40 -0.61
C HIS A 117 3.52 5.75 0.05
N GLU A 118 4.39 6.58 -0.55
CA GLU A 118 4.70 7.89 0.01
C GLU A 118 3.47 8.82 0.03
N LEU A 119 2.65 8.78 -1.03
CA LEU A 119 1.32 9.41 -1.02
C LEU A 119 0.42 8.84 0.08
N GLY A 120 0.55 7.55 0.38
CA GLY A 120 -0.16 6.85 1.44
C GLY A 120 0.11 7.41 2.82
N HIS A 121 1.31 7.89 3.12
CA HIS A 121 1.54 8.60 4.38
C HIS A 121 0.63 9.83 4.52
N HIS A 122 0.38 10.55 3.42
CA HIS A 122 -0.47 11.74 3.43
C HIS A 122 -1.97 11.45 3.32
N LEU A 123 -2.35 10.42 2.56
CA LEU A 123 -3.73 10.20 2.11
C LEU A 123 -4.35 8.88 2.60
N GLY A 124 -3.55 8.03 3.26
CA GLY A 124 -3.92 6.67 3.65
C GLY A 124 -4.85 6.56 4.85
N GLY A 125 -5.15 7.65 5.54
CA GLY A 125 -6.00 7.66 6.73
C GLY A 125 -5.40 6.91 7.92
N ALA A 126 -6.25 6.40 8.80
CA ALA A 126 -5.85 5.60 9.95
C ALA A 126 -5.46 4.16 9.55
N PRO A 127 -4.58 3.49 10.33
CA PRO A 127 -3.88 3.99 11.51
C PRO A 127 -2.70 4.92 11.16
N LYS A 128 -2.46 5.90 12.04
CA LYS A 128 -1.39 6.88 11.91
C LYS A 128 -0.28 6.67 12.94
N ILE A 129 0.90 7.18 12.62
CA ILE A 129 2.05 7.19 13.51
C ILE A 129 2.53 8.62 13.78
N GLY A 130 3.00 8.88 14.99
CA GLY A 130 3.48 10.18 15.44
C GLY A 130 2.92 10.56 16.81
N GLY A 131 3.31 11.74 17.30
CA GLY A 131 2.86 12.27 18.59
C GLY A 131 1.41 12.76 18.58
N TRP A 132 1.11 13.82 19.33
CA TRP A 132 -0.24 14.31 19.62
C TRP A 132 -1.10 14.73 18.42
N ASN A 133 -0.51 14.95 17.24
CA ASN A 133 -1.25 15.26 16.01
C ASN A 133 -0.56 14.59 14.81
N PRO A 134 -0.71 13.27 14.64
CA PRO A 134 0.03 12.54 13.64
C PRO A 134 -0.55 12.85 12.25
N TRP A 135 0.31 13.26 11.33
CA TRP A 135 -0.07 13.47 9.94
C TRP A 135 0.02 12.18 9.13
N ALA A 136 1.05 11.37 9.39
CA ALA A 136 1.42 10.23 8.57
C ALA A 136 0.61 8.98 8.93
N SER A 137 0.00 8.35 7.93
CA SER A 137 -0.36 6.93 8.03
C SER A 137 0.89 6.09 8.36
N ASN A 138 0.73 5.01 9.12
CA ASN A 138 1.88 4.13 9.41
C ASN A 138 2.32 3.36 8.16
N GLU A 139 3.50 2.75 8.21
CA GLU A 139 4.11 2.01 7.10
C GLU A 139 3.18 0.98 6.44
N GLY A 140 2.54 0.12 7.25
CA GLY A 140 1.61 -0.89 6.73
C GLY A 140 0.33 -0.29 6.13
N GLN A 141 -0.15 0.83 6.68
CA GLN A 141 -1.30 1.55 6.12
C GLN A 141 -0.96 2.24 4.80
N SER A 142 0.26 2.77 4.67
CA SER A 142 0.77 3.34 3.42
C SER A 142 0.90 2.26 2.33
N ASP A 143 1.39 1.07 2.68
CA ASP A 143 1.43 -0.10 1.78
C ASP A 143 0.03 -0.52 1.31
N TYR A 144 -0.89 -0.63 2.26
CA TYR A 144 -2.26 -1.02 1.98
C TYR A 144 -2.95 0.02 1.10
N TYR A 145 -2.79 1.32 1.41
CA TYR A 145 -3.32 2.42 0.61
C TYR A 145 -2.80 2.42 -0.83
N ALA A 146 -1.49 2.14 -1.00
CA ALA A 146 -0.85 2.17 -2.31
C ALA A 146 -1.61 1.29 -3.31
N ASN A 147 -2.02 0.08 -2.91
CA ASN A 147 -2.78 -0.83 -3.75
C ASN A 147 -4.30 -0.63 -3.67
N LEU A 148 -4.83 -0.27 -2.48
CA LEU A 148 -6.27 -0.07 -2.27
C LEU A 148 -6.84 1.06 -3.13
N LYS A 149 -6.11 2.18 -3.25
CA LYS A 149 -6.60 3.40 -3.91
C LYS A 149 -5.67 3.87 -5.02
N CYS A 150 -4.37 3.99 -4.75
CA CYS A 150 -3.48 4.75 -5.62
C CYS A 150 -3.17 4.06 -6.93
N LEU A 151 -2.67 2.85 -6.87
CA LEU A 151 -2.36 2.07 -8.07
C LEU A 151 -3.60 1.76 -8.88
N ARG A 152 -4.80 1.66 -8.26
CA ARG A 152 -6.05 1.50 -9.02
C ARG A 152 -6.32 2.70 -9.93
N MET A 153 -6.12 3.92 -9.44
CA MET A 153 -6.28 5.11 -10.27
C MET A 153 -5.15 5.26 -11.30
N VAL A 154 -3.91 4.92 -10.91
CA VAL A 154 -2.74 4.96 -11.81
C VAL A 154 -2.91 3.97 -12.95
N PHE A 155 -3.25 2.72 -12.66
CA PHE A 155 -3.35 1.66 -13.67
C PHE A 155 -4.61 1.72 -14.53
N ALA A 156 -5.64 2.43 -14.07
CA ALA A 156 -6.78 2.79 -14.91
C ALA A 156 -6.44 3.90 -15.93
N ASP A 157 -5.36 4.65 -15.73
CA ASP A 157 -4.92 5.66 -16.70
C ASP A 157 -4.25 4.97 -17.91
N GLY A 158 -4.77 5.28 -19.11
CA GLY A 158 -4.31 4.70 -20.36
C GLY A 158 -2.84 4.97 -20.69
N ASP A 159 -2.24 6.02 -20.11
CA ASP A 159 -0.82 6.36 -20.30
C ASP A 159 0.13 5.35 -19.63
N THR A 160 -0.42 4.42 -18.83
CA THR A 160 0.35 3.43 -18.07
C THR A 160 0.46 2.07 -18.74
N LYS A 161 -0.14 1.89 -19.92
CA LYS A 161 -0.14 0.60 -20.65
C LYS A 161 1.25 0.10 -21.02
N ASP A 162 2.21 1.01 -21.20
CA ASP A 162 3.60 0.70 -21.56
C ASP A 162 4.56 0.69 -20.36
N PHE A 163 4.03 0.77 -19.13
CA PHE A 163 4.88 0.64 -17.96
C PHE A 163 5.51 -0.76 -17.92
N THR A 164 6.80 -0.80 -17.65
CA THR A 164 7.48 -2.07 -17.39
C THR A 164 6.94 -2.69 -16.11
N HIS A 165 6.79 -4.01 -16.13
CA HIS A 165 6.23 -4.83 -15.05
C HIS A 165 6.97 -6.17 -14.98
N MET A 166 6.71 -6.96 -13.94
CA MET A 166 7.31 -8.28 -13.81
C MET A 166 6.79 -9.20 -14.92
N SER A 167 7.69 -9.88 -15.62
CA SER A 167 7.33 -10.78 -16.72
C SER A 167 6.72 -12.10 -16.25
N ALA A 168 7.17 -12.61 -15.11
CA ALA A 168 6.63 -13.82 -14.51
C ALA A 168 5.33 -13.51 -13.76
N GLY A 169 4.23 -14.17 -14.13
CA GLY A 169 2.96 -14.09 -13.41
C GLY A 169 2.98 -14.82 -12.06
N ASP A 170 1.83 -14.84 -11.39
CA ASP A 170 1.63 -15.56 -10.13
C ASP A 170 0.17 -16.03 -10.01
N GLU A 171 -0.03 -17.35 -10.01
CA GLU A 171 -1.36 -17.96 -10.04
C GLU A 171 -2.18 -17.63 -8.78
N VAL A 172 -1.54 -17.47 -7.62
CA VAL A 172 -2.26 -17.12 -6.39
C VAL A 172 -2.85 -15.71 -6.50
N ALA A 173 -2.07 -14.76 -7.00
CA ALA A 173 -2.54 -13.40 -7.20
C ALA A 173 -3.62 -13.34 -8.29
N GLU A 174 -3.43 -14.06 -9.40
CA GLU A 174 -4.40 -14.10 -10.50
C GLU A 174 -5.75 -14.66 -10.04
N ASN A 175 -5.76 -15.84 -9.42
CA ASN A 175 -6.98 -16.48 -8.91
C ASN A 175 -7.67 -15.62 -7.84
N ALA A 176 -6.90 -15.00 -6.93
CA ALA A 176 -7.46 -14.14 -5.90
C ALA A 176 -8.12 -12.89 -6.51
N CYS A 177 -7.49 -12.26 -7.50
CA CYS A 177 -8.06 -11.09 -8.18
C CYS A 177 -9.30 -11.43 -9.01
N GLN A 178 -9.31 -12.56 -9.70
CA GLN A 178 -10.50 -13.08 -10.40
C GLN A 178 -11.67 -13.32 -9.43
N ALA A 179 -11.39 -13.85 -8.25
CA ALA A 179 -12.41 -14.07 -7.23
C ALA A 179 -12.91 -12.78 -6.55
N ALA A 180 -12.05 -11.76 -6.43
CA ALA A 180 -12.37 -10.50 -5.76
C ALA A 180 -13.18 -9.53 -6.64
N PHE A 181 -13.00 -9.57 -7.96
CA PHE A 181 -13.60 -8.61 -8.88
C PHE A 181 -14.36 -9.28 -10.03
N PRO A 182 -15.59 -8.82 -10.35
CA PRO A 182 -16.38 -9.40 -11.43
C PRO A 182 -15.96 -8.93 -12.83
N LYS A 183 -15.33 -7.76 -12.95
CA LYS A 183 -14.95 -7.17 -14.24
C LYS A 183 -13.49 -7.46 -14.57
N ALA A 184 -13.22 -7.89 -15.80
CA ALA A 184 -11.87 -8.20 -16.27
C ALA A 184 -10.88 -7.03 -16.13
N GLU A 185 -11.34 -5.79 -16.32
CA GLU A 185 -10.51 -4.59 -16.13
C GLU A 185 -10.08 -4.43 -14.66
N ASP A 186 -11.01 -4.59 -13.71
CA ASP A 186 -10.70 -4.53 -12.28
C ASP A 186 -9.80 -5.70 -11.84
N GLN A 187 -10.00 -6.90 -12.42
CA GLN A 187 -9.14 -8.07 -12.19
C GLN A 187 -7.69 -7.78 -12.66
N ALA A 188 -7.53 -7.20 -13.85
CA ALA A 188 -6.23 -6.85 -14.39
C ALA A 188 -5.52 -5.78 -13.56
N ILE A 189 -6.25 -4.76 -13.10
CA ILE A 189 -5.72 -3.72 -12.20
C ILE A 189 -5.30 -4.33 -10.85
N CYS A 190 -6.12 -5.21 -10.27
CA CYS A 190 -5.80 -5.93 -9.03
C CYS A 190 -4.51 -6.75 -9.19
N PHE A 191 -4.44 -7.55 -10.26
CA PHE A 191 -3.29 -8.42 -10.51
C PHE A 191 -2.01 -7.59 -10.70
N ARG A 192 -2.11 -6.50 -11.48
CA ARG A 192 -0.99 -5.57 -11.69
C ARG A 192 -0.52 -4.93 -10.39
N GLY A 193 -1.43 -4.55 -9.50
CA GLY A 193 -1.13 -4.07 -8.14
C GLY A 193 -0.36 -5.09 -7.31
N ALA A 194 -0.85 -6.33 -7.27
CA ALA A 194 -0.17 -7.42 -6.57
C ALA A 194 1.25 -7.65 -7.12
N MET A 195 1.42 -7.69 -8.44
CA MET A 195 2.72 -7.89 -9.07
C MET A 195 3.69 -6.71 -8.85
N ALA A 196 3.19 -5.48 -8.78
CA ALA A 196 3.98 -4.34 -8.32
C ALA A 196 4.48 -4.56 -6.87
N GLY A 197 3.61 -5.08 -6.01
CA GLY A 197 3.95 -5.50 -4.65
C GLY A 197 5.04 -6.57 -4.58
N LYS A 198 5.02 -7.53 -5.49
CA LYS A 198 6.04 -8.59 -5.60
C LYS A 198 7.40 -8.04 -6.03
N SER A 199 7.44 -7.12 -7.00
CA SER A 199 8.66 -6.40 -7.42
C SER A 199 9.32 -5.68 -6.24
N VAL A 200 8.51 -4.97 -5.46
CA VAL A 200 8.94 -4.25 -4.27
C VAL A 200 9.34 -5.19 -3.14
N ALA A 201 8.63 -6.30 -2.90
CA ALA A 201 9.02 -7.30 -1.91
C ALA A 201 10.39 -7.92 -2.21
N TYR A 202 10.73 -8.09 -3.49
CA TYR A 202 12.06 -8.57 -3.90
C TYR A 202 13.16 -7.53 -3.63
N LEU A 203 12.86 -6.23 -3.75
CA LEU A 203 13.75 -5.17 -3.29
C LEU A 203 14.03 -5.28 -1.78
N PHE A 204 12.98 -5.45 -0.95
CA PHE A 204 13.14 -5.64 0.50
C PHE A 204 13.98 -6.87 0.84
N LYS A 205 13.72 -8.00 0.16
CA LYS A 205 14.50 -9.23 0.32
C LYS A 205 15.98 -8.98 0.06
N ALA A 206 16.30 -8.30 -1.05
CA ALA A 206 17.69 -7.99 -1.43
C ALA A 206 18.36 -7.10 -0.38
N LEU A 207 17.70 -6.01 0.03
CA LEU A 207 18.23 -5.06 1.01
C LEU A 207 18.43 -5.66 2.40
N ARG A 208 17.56 -6.57 2.81
CA ARG A 208 17.65 -7.25 4.12
C ARG A 208 18.55 -8.49 4.08
N ASN A 209 19.11 -8.82 2.90
CA ASN A 209 19.88 -10.03 2.67
C ASN A 209 19.13 -11.31 3.14
N GLU A 210 17.82 -11.34 2.90
CA GLU A 210 16.97 -12.46 3.32
C GLU A 210 17.20 -13.66 2.40
N THR A 211 17.28 -14.87 2.96
CA THR A 211 17.47 -16.11 2.17
C THR A 211 16.15 -16.66 1.63
N VAL A 212 15.04 -16.38 2.30
CA VAL A 212 13.70 -16.83 1.90
C VAL A 212 13.10 -15.82 0.92
N THR A 213 12.67 -16.30 -0.24
CA THR A 213 11.92 -15.48 -1.19
C THR A 213 10.47 -15.35 -0.73
N PRO A 214 9.93 -14.12 -0.60
CA PRO A 214 8.53 -13.92 -0.22
C PRO A 214 7.61 -14.40 -1.35
N ARG A 215 6.47 -15.00 -1.00
CA ARG A 215 5.52 -15.58 -1.96
C ARG A 215 4.08 -15.37 -1.48
N PHE A 216 3.14 -15.29 -2.42
CA PHE A 216 1.73 -15.13 -2.07
C PHE A 216 1.10 -16.40 -1.48
N ASP A 217 1.66 -17.58 -1.77
CA ASP A 217 1.22 -18.86 -1.20
C ASP A 217 1.73 -19.11 0.24
N THR A 218 2.59 -18.23 0.78
CA THR A 218 3.11 -18.31 2.14
C THR A 218 2.87 -17.02 2.93
N PRO A 219 1.61 -16.65 3.21
CA PRO A 219 1.31 -15.45 3.98
C PRO A 219 1.89 -15.51 5.39
N ASP A 220 2.30 -14.36 5.90
CA ASP A 220 2.79 -14.20 7.28
C ASP A 220 1.65 -14.46 8.27
N THR A 221 1.80 -15.49 9.09
CA THR A 221 0.79 -15.94 10.07
C THR A 221 0.85 -15.19 11.39
N LYS A 222 1.80 -14.25 11.56
CA LYS A 222 1.93 -13.49 12.79
C LYS A 222 0.67 -12.66 13.06
N VAL A 223 0.23 -12.66 14.30
CA VAL A 223 -0.85 -11.80 14.79
C VAL A 223 -0.27 -10.82 15.80
N GLN A 224 -0.27 -9.53 15.46
CA GLN A 224 0.27 -8.50 16.33
C GLN A 224 -0.71 -8.13 17.44
N THR A 225 -0.20 -8.03 18.67
CA THR A 225 -0.97 -7.60 19.85
C THR A 225 -0.96 -6.08 20.05
N THR A 226 -0.13 -5.37 19.28
CA THR A 226 -0.01 -3.91 19.21
C THR A 226 0.10 -3.47 17.75
N MET A 227 -0.30 -2.24 17.42
CA MET A 227 -0.12 -1.73 16.06
C MET A 227 1.38 -1.60 15.77
N LEU A 228 1.86 -2.19 14.67
CA LEU A 228 3.27 -2.03 14.30
C LEU A 228 3.54 -0.59 13.87
N ALA A 229 4.52 0.03 14.54
CA ALA A 229 4.92 1.42 14.33
C ALA A 229 6.20 1.53 13.48
N THR A 230 6.77 0.42 13.02
CA THR A 230 7.99 0.38 12.21
C THR A 230 7.72 -0.31 10.88
N HIS A 231 8.73 -0.37 10.00
CA HIS A 231 8.65 -1.12 8.74
C HIS A 231 8.26 -2.58 8.97
N PRO A 232 7.18 -3.08 8.36
CA PRO A 232 6.81 -4.49 8.46
C PRO A 232 7.87 -5.45 7.88
N PRO A 233 7.87 -6.73 8.30
CA PRO A 233 8.64 -7.80 7.65
C PRO A 233 8.32 -7.93 6.16
N THR A 234 9.25 -8.48 5.38
CA THR A 234 9.17 -8.48 3.90
C THR A 234 7.94 -9.22 3.40
N GLN A 235 7.69 -10.42 3.93
CA GLN A 235 6.48 -11.19 3.61
C GLN A 235 5.21 -10.41 3.98
N CYS A 236 5.17 -9.83 5.19
CA CYS A 236 4.04 -9.04 5.65
C CYS A 236 3.73 -7.82 4.75
N ARG A 237 4.75 -7.16 4.17
CA ARG A 237 4.53 -6.10 3.16
C ARG A 237 3.95 -6.67 1.88
N MET A 238 4.49 -7.79 1.37
CA MET A 238 3.96 -8.48 0.19
C MET A 238 2.48 -8.86 0.36
N ASP A 239 2.13 -9.43 1.51
CA ASP A 239 0.75 -9.76 1.86
C ASP A 239 -0.13 -8.51 1.90
N THR A 240 0.40 -7.40 2.40
CA THR A 240 -0.32 -6.13 2.50
C THR A 240 -0.63 -5.55 1.13
N TYR A 241 0.31 -5.63 0.18
CA TYR A 241 0.06 -5.19 -1.20
C TYR A 241 -1.00 -6.04 -1.91
N LEU A 242 -0.95 -7.37 -1.73
CA LEU A 242 -1.97 -8.26 -2.25
C LEU A 242 -3.34 -7.94 -1.63
N GLN A 243 -3.43 -7.86 -0.31
CA GLN A 243 -4.71 -7.56 0.35
C GLN A 243 -5.24 -6.16 -0.01
N GLY A 244 -4.38 -5.16 -0.18
CA GLY A 244 -4.79 -3.86 -0.71
C GLY A 244 -5.42 -3.97 -2.10
N SER A 245 -4.81 -4.79 -2.97
CA SER A 245 -5.30 -5.03 -4.34
C SER A 245 -6.64 -5.76 -4.36
N LEU A 246 -6.85 -6.71 -3.44
CA LEU A 246 -8.07 -7.52 -3.35
C LEU A 246 -9.27 -6.77 -2.75
N CYS A 247 -9.06 -5.60 -2.16
CA CYS A 247 -10.15 -4.90 -1.50
C CYS A 247 -11.11 -4.24 -2.52
N ALA A 248 -12.35 -4.74 -2.54
CA ALA A 248 -13.40 -4.30 -3.47
C ALA A 248 -14.01 -2.93 -3.16
N GLN A 249 -13.55 -2.22 -2.11
CA GLN A 249 -14.01 -0.86 -1.83
C GLN A 249 -13.75 0.08 -3.03
N PRO A 250 -14.71 0.94 -3.42
CA PRO A 250 -14.51 1.89 -4.51
C PRO A 250 -13.33 2.85 -4.24
N VAL A 251 -12.60 3.26 -5.28
CA VAL A 251 -11.49 4.22 -5.15
C VAL A 251 -11.96 5.57 -4.59
N GLY A 252 -13.22 5.97 -4.85
CA GLY A 252 -13.83 7.19 -4.32
C GLY A 252 -14.32 7.09 -2.87
N ALA A 253 -14.35 5.89 -2.27
CA ALA A 253 -14.73 5.74 -0.87
C ALA A 253 -13.69 6.42 0.03
N ALA A 254 -14.11 7.43 0.78
CA ALA A 254 -13.24 8.20 1.64
C ALA A 254 -12.65 7.33 2.75
N LEU A 255 -11.38 7.55 3.07
CA LEU A 255 -10.71 6.99 4.23
C LEU A 255 -10.86 7.94 5.41
N SER A 256 -11.01 7.40 6.61
CA SER A 256 -11.06 8.21 7.83
C SER A 256 -9.67 8.37 8.43
N GLU A 257 -9.37 9.57 8.92
CA GLU A 257 -8.13 9.90 9.61
C GLU A 257 -8.07 9.29 11.03
N LYS A 258 -9.19 8.76 11.54
CA LYS A 258 -9.32 8.24 12.91
C LYS A 258 -9.81 6.80 12.97
N ASP A 259 -10.76 6.44 12.11
CA ASP A 259 -11.38 5.13 12.10
C ASP A 259 -10.80 4.31 10.95
N PRO A 260 -9.94 3.30 11.22
CA PRO A 260 -9.32 2.52 10.16
C PRO A 260 -10.35 1.71 9.36
N THR A 261 -11.57 1.47 9.84
CA THR A 261 -12.56 0.66 9.12
C THR A 261 -13.18 1.37 7.92
N VAL A 262 -13.33 2.69 7.98
CA VAL A 262 -14.01 3.49 6.96
C VAL A 262 -13.26 3.49 5.63
N GLY A 263 -13.96 3.14 4.55
CA GLY A 263 -13.43 3.13 3.18
C GLY A 263 -12.47 1.98 2.88
N THR A 264 -12.38 0.99 3.78
CA THR A 264 -11.53 -0.21 3.68
C THR A 264 -12.34 -1.49 3.77
N CYS A 265 -11.71 -2.62 3.45
CA CYS A 265 -12.34 -3.93 3.57
C CYS A 265 -12.09 -4.48 4.98
N THR A 266 -13.17 -4.76 5.69
CA THR A 266 -13.14 -5.33 7.04
C THR A 266 -14.06 -6.55 7.10
N ARG A 267 -13.77 -7.45 8.04
CA ARG A 267 -14.61 -8.62 8.26
C ARG A 267 -15.97 -8.24 8.81
N SER A 268 -16.00 -7.27 9.73
CA SER A 268 -17.23 -6.72 10.31
C SER A 268 -18.16 -6.08 9.28
N ALA A 269 -17.62 -5.57 8.17
CA ALA A 269 -18.41 -5.02 7.07
C ALA A 269 -18.79 -6.09 6.01
N GLY A 270 -18.50 -7.37 6.27
CA GLY A 270 -18.91 -8.48 5.41
C GLY A 270 -18.12 -8.61 4.10
N PHE A 271 -16.98 -7.94 3.97
CA PHE A 271 -16.10 -8.19 2.82
C PHE A 271 -15.56 -9.61 2.89
N PRO A 272 -15.37 -10.31 1.75
CA PRO A 272 -14.82 -11.67 1.73
C PRO A 272 -13.28 -11.71 1.83
N GLY A 273 -12.60 -10.59 1.54
CA GLY A 273 -11.15 -10.48 1.52
C GLY A 273 -10.67 -9.04 1.41
N GLY A 274 -9.36 -8.88 1.24
CA GLY A 274 -8.70 -7.59 1.12
C GLY A 274 -8.48 -6.89 2.46
N TYR A 275 -8.33 -7.65 3.54
CA TYR A 275 -8.16 -7.09 4.88
C TYR A 275 -6.72 -6.68 5.13
N ARG A 276 -6.51 -5.66 5.97
CA ARG A 276 -5.16 -5.37 6.48
C ARG A 276 -4.56 -6.59 7.18
N PRO A 277 -3.36 -7.06 6.79
CA PRO A 277 -2.72 -8.21 7.42
C PRO A 277 -2.44 -8.03 8.92
N LEU A 278 -2.72 -9.07 9.71
CA LEU A 278 -2.52 -9.06 11.17
C LEU A 278 -1.05 -9.07 11.59
N CYS A 279 -0.13 -9.35 10.65
CA CYS A 279 1.32 -9.33 10.87
C CYS A 279 1.87 -7.91 11.12
N TRP A 280 1.08 -6.86 10.84
CA TRP A 280 1.36 -5.47 11.24
C TRP A 280 0.15 -4.77 11.88
N TYR A 281 -1.07 -5.13 11.49
CA TYR A 281 -2.30 -4.46 11.90
C TYR A 281 -2.95 -5.13 13.12
N LYS A 282 -3.14 -4.37 14.19
CA LYS A 282 -3.99 -4.78 15.32
C LYS A 282 -5.38 -4.14 15.18
N PRO A 283 -6.44 -4.90 14.87
CA PRO A 283 -7.77 -4.34 14.84
C PRO A 283 -8.26 -3.95 16.24
N ALA A 284 -9.09 -2.90 16.31
CA ALA A 284 -9.74 -2.48 17.55
C ALA A 284 -10.91 -3.40 17.96
N ASN A 285 -11.55 -4.04 16.98
CA ASN A 285 -12.69 -4.94 17.19
C ASN A 285 -12.24 -6.40 17.03
N ALA A 286 -12.59 -7.25 18.01
CA ALA A 286 -12.29 -8.69 17.99
C ALA A 286 -12.94 -9.43 16.82
N ALA A 287 -14.04 -8.93 16.26
CA ALA A 287 -14.67 -9.49 15.06
C ALA A 287 -13.72 -9.51 13.85
N GLU A 288 -12.72 -8.61 13.82
CA GLU A 288 -11.70 -8.57 12.77
C GLU A 288 -10.62 -9.65 12.91
N LEU A 289 -10.61 -10.40 14.02
CA LEU A 289 -9.71 -11.54 14.24
C LEU A 289 -10.33 -12.87 13.80
N LEU A 290 -11.64 -12.88 13.51
CA LEU A 290 -12.32 -14.10 13.08
C LEU A 290 -11.82 -14.57 11.72
N PRO A 291 -11.85 -15.88 11.41
CA PRO A 291 -11.66 -16.31 10.03
C PRO A 291 -12.69 -15.61 9.11
N PRO A 292 -12.37 -15.41 7.81
CA PRO A 292 -13.33 -14.89 6.85
C PRO A 292 -14.64 -15.67 6.99
N ALA A 293 -15.79 -14.99 7.02
CA ALA A 293 -17.07 -15.67 7.11
C ALA A 293 -17.12 -16.73 6.01
N ALA A 294 -17.18 -18.02 6.39
CA ALA A 294 -17.42 -19.07 5.43
C ALA A 294 -18.71 -18.67 4.70
N ARG A 295 -18.67 -18.59 3.37
CA ARG A 295 -19.91 -18.51 2.61
C ARG A 295 -20.79 -19.64 3.15
N PRO A 296 -22.01 -19.38 3.62
CA PRO A 296 -22.90 -20.48 3.95
C PRO A 296 -22.92 -21.36 2.70
N PHE A 297 -22.55 -22.63 2.87
CA PHE A 297 -22.75 -23.63 1.84
C PHE A 297 -24.21 -23.49 1.41
N GLU A 298 -24.46 -23.00 0.20
CA GLU A 298 -25.71 -23.33 -0.47
C GLU A 298 -25.67 -24.84 -0.59
N VAL A 299 -26.37 -25.50 0.32
CA VAL A 299 -26.73 -26.89 0.16
C VAL A 299 -27.62 -26.88 -1.07
N ALA A 300 -27.03 -27.21 -2.23
CA ALA A 300 -27.79 -27.61 -3.38
C ALA A 300 -28.65 -28.79 -2.93
N GLU A 301 -29.93 -28.51 -2.69
CA GLU A 301 -30.96 -29.50 -2.42
C GLU A 301 -31.23 -30.24 -3.74
N GLU A 302 -30.31 -31.10 -4.14
CA GLU A 302 -30.58 -32.08 -5.17
C GLU A 302 -29.73 -33.32 -4.88
N LEU A 303 -30.39 -34.31 -4.27
CA LEU A 303 -30.33 -35.74 -4.59
C LEU A 303 -31.16 -36.48 -3.54
N ALA A 304 -32.48 -36.41 -3.69
CA ALA A 304 -33.35 -37.44 -3.14
C ALA A 304 -33.06 -38.77 -3.86
N PRO A 305 -32.89 -39.90 -3.15
CA PRO A 305 -32.70 -41.18 -3.80
C PRO A 305 -34.03 -41.65 -4.41
N SER A 306 -34.07 -41.78 -5.73
CA SER A 306 -35.18 -42.43 -6.44
C SER A 306 -35.17 -43.95 -6.15
N PHE A 307 -35.79 -44.36 -5.05
CA PHE A 307 -36.27 -45.73 -4.92
C PHE A 307 -37.66 -45.84 -5.55
N GLY A 308 -37.67 -46.12 -6.85
CA GLY A 308 -38.87 -46.36 -7.66
C GLY A 308 -38.79 -47.74 -8.33
N THR A 309 -39.15 -48.76 -7.56
CA THR A 309 -39.89 -49.97 -7.94
C THR A 309 -39.91 -50.38 -9.42
N LEU A 310 -39.02 -51.28 -9.83
CA LEU A 310 -39.25 -52.18 -10.97
C LEU A 310 -39.92 -53.47 -10.48
N LEU A 311 -41.24 -53.42 -10.42
CA LEU A 311 -42.11 -54.60 -10.43
C LEU A 311 -43.31 -54.27 -11.32
N ASN A 312 -43.28 -54.80 -12.55
CA ASN A 312 -44.46 -55.33 -13.23
C ASN A 312 -44.00 -56.04 -14.51
N GLY A 313 -44.16 -57.37 -14.52
CA GLY A 313 -44.17 -58.13 -15.76
C GLY A 313 -45.53 -58.00 -16.45
N HIS A 314 -45.57 -58.27 -17.75
CA HIS A 314 -46.46 -59.24 -18.37
C HIS A 314 -46.09 -59.44 -19.85
N SER A 315 -46.19 -60.72 -20.24
CA SER A 315 -46.32 -61.31 -21.59
C SER A 315 -46.98 -60.41 -22.63
N TRP A 316 -46.47 -60.34 -23.86
CA TRP A 316 -46.64 -61.26 -24.99
C TRP A 316 -45.51 -61.05 -26.01
#